data_AF-A0A9J5WTJ3-F1
#
_entry.id   AF-A0A9J5WTJ3-F1
#
_cell.length_a   1.000
_cell.length_b   1.000
_cell.length_c   1.000
_cell.angle_alpha   90.00
_cell.angle_beta   90.00
_cell.angle_gamma   90.00
#
_symmetry.space_group_name_H-M   'P 1'
#
loop_
_entity.id
_entity.type
_entity.pdbx_description
1 polymer ?
#
loop_
_entity_poly.entity_id
_entity_poly.type
_entity_poly.pdbx_seq_one_letter_code
_entity_poly.pdbx_strand_id
1 'polypeptide(L)'
;MSDMQKGLVAAIMELLSECEQRMCARHIWSNWQKNWRGEERRKQFWRCAKSSFEVKFQDEMDKLDKLGNKKICGDLLHYEKKDMV
;
A
#
# COMPACT_ATOMS: atom_id res chain seq x y z
N MET A 1 8.95 -10.90 -9.50
CA MET A 1 8.18 -9.93 -8.69
C MET A 1 6.98 -10.66 -8.12
N SER A 2 6.95 -10.86 -6.80
CA SER A 2 5.87 -11.59 -6.13
C SER A 2 4.56 -10.82 -6.23
N ASP A 3 3.51 -11.51 -6.67
CA ASP A 3 2.13 -11.07 -6.44
C ASP A 3 1.82 -11.19 -4.94
N MET A 4 0.75 -10.55 -4.45
CA MET A 4 0.35 -10.50 -3.02
C MET A 4 -0.19 -11.85 -2.51
N GLN A 5 0.53 -12.93 -2.82
CA GLN A 5 0.10 -14.28 -2.54
C GLN A 5 0.33 -14.55 -1.06
N LYS A 6 -0.77 -14.73 -0.31
CA LYS A 6 -0.77 -14.86 1.16
C LYS A 6 0.23 -15.91 1.68
N GLY A 7 0.33 -17.05 0.99
CA GLY A 7 1.28 -18.11 1.36
C GLY A 7 2.74 -17.75 1.13
N LEU A 8 3.04 -16.89 0.15
CA LEU A 8 4.41 -16.46 -0.14
C LEU A 8 4.87 -15.39 0.84
N VAL A 9 4.01 -14.43 1.20
CA VAL A 9 4.31 -13.43 2.23
C VAL A 9 4.59 -14.12 3.57
N ALA A 10 3.73 -15.06 3.97
CA ALA A 10 3.92 -15.82 5.22
C ALA A 10 5.24 -16.60 5.24
N ALA A 11 5.57 -17.32 4.17
CA ALA A 11 6.81 -18.08 4.08
C ALA A 11 8.07 -17.18 4.10
N ILE A 12 8.02 -16.01 3.46
CA ILE A 12 9.16 -15.06 3.50
C ILE A 12 9.28 -14.46 4.91
N MET A 13 8.17 -14.15 5.60
CA MET A 13 8.24 -13.66 6.99
C MET A 13 8.82 -14.68 7.96
N GLU A 14 8.51 -15.97 7.76
CA GLU A 14 9.02 -17.07 8.59
C GLU A 14 10.51 -17.37 8.33
N LEU A 15 10.92 -17.38 7.06
CA LEU A 15 12.28 -17.79 6.66
C LEU A 15 13.28 -16.62 6.59
N LEU A 16 12.81 -15.40 6.36
CA LEU A 16 13.62 -14.21 6.10
C LEU A 16 13.05 -12.99 6.84
N SER A 17 12.82 -13.12 8.14
CA SER A 17 12.25 -12.08 9.02
C SER A 17 13.06 -10.76 9.03
N GLU A 18 14.38 -10.87 8.88
CA GLU A 18 15.30 -9.72 8.89
C GLU A 18 15.36 -8.97 7.53
N CYS A 19 14.70 -9.48 6.49
CA CYS A 19 14.72 -8.87 5.17
C CYS A 19 13.61 -7.83 5.04
N GLU A 20 13.94 -6.63 4.55
CA GLU A 20 12.94 -5.61 4.25
C GLU A 20 12.01 -6.08 3.12
N GLN A 21 10.78 -6.44 3.47
CA GLN A 21 9.79 -6.91 2.51
C GLN A 21 9.08 -5.72 1.86
N ARG A 22 9.38 -5.45 0.59
CA ARG A 22 8.73 -4.39 -0.19
C ARG A 22 7.68 -4.96 -1.13
N MET A 23 6.47 -4.40 -1.06
CA MET A 23 5.42 -4.70 -2.02
C MET A 23 5.52 -3.81 -3.25
N CYS A 24 5.39 -4.40 -4.43
CA CYS A 24 5.45 -3.65 -5.67
C CYS A 24 4.24 -2.70 -5.78
N ALA A 25 4.50 -1.39 -5.87
CA ALA A 25 3.46 -0.36 -6.03
C ALA A 25 2.53 -0.63 -7.22
N ARG A 26 3.02 -1.28 -8.28
CA ARG A 26 2.20 -1.69 -9.42
C ARG A 26 1.11 -2.70 -9.02
N HIS A 27 1.43 -3.67 -8.16
CA HIS A 27 0.46 -4.66 -7.70
C HIS A 27 -0.54 -4.04 -6.72
N ILE A 28 -0.08 -3.16 -5.82
CA ILE A 28 -0.96 -2.38 -4.94
C ILE A 28 -1.96 -1.58 -5.79
N TRP A 29 -1.47 -0.84 -6.79
CA TRP A 29 -2.33 -0.07 -7.71
C TRP A 29 -3.35 -0.95 -8.41
N SER A 30 -2.92 -2.08 -8.99
CA SER A 30 -3.80 -2.98 -9.74
C SER A 30 -4.95 -3.52 -8.89
N ASN A 31 -4.74 -3.75 -7.60
CA ASN A 31 -5.77 -4.21 -6.69
C ASN A 31 -6.64 -3.05 -6.18
N TRP A 32 -6.02 -1.94 -5.79
CA TRP A 32 -6.72 -0.79 -5.21
C TRP A 32 -7.62 -0.05 -6.22
N GLN A 33 -7.16 0.13 -7.46
CA GLN A 33 -7.91 0.85 -8.49
C GLN A 33 -9.24 0.19 -8.85
N LYS A 34 -9.41 -1.10 -8.53
CA LYS A 34 -10.67 -1.83 -8.74
C LYS A 34 -11.81 -1.19 -7.96
N ASN A 35 -11.53 -0.74 -6.73
CA ASN A 35 -12.48 -0.10 -5.82
C ASN A 35 -12.43 1.43 -5.91
N TRP A 36 -11.25 2.01 -6.19
CA TRP A 36 -11.01 3.45 -6.12
C TRP A 36 -10.56 4.04 -7.47
N ARG A 37 -11.47 4.02 -8.45
CA ARG A 37 -11.22 4.59 -9.79
C ARG A 37 -11.12 6.12 -9.75
N GLY A 38 -10.38 6.69 -10.70
CA GLY A 38 -10.27 8.13 -10.92
C GLY A 38 -8.84 8.58 -11.21
N GLU A 39 -8.67 9.54 -12.12
CA GLU A 39 -7.35 10.04 -12.51
C GLU A 39 -6.64 10.79 -11.38
N GLU A 40 -7.38 11.60 -10.61
CA GLU A 40 -6.82 12.34 -9.46
C GLU A 40 -6.34 11.40 -8.36
N ARG A 41 -7.09 10.33 -8.09
CA ARG A 41 -6.69 9.26 -7.18
C ARG A 41 -5.46 8.52 -7.67
N ARG A 42 -5.37 8.27 -8.98
CA ARG A 42 -4.17 7.69 -9.61
C ARG A 42 -2.95 8.57 -9.41
N LYS A 43 -3.05 9.86 -9.73
CA LYS A 43 -1.95 10.83 -9.56
C LYS A 43 -1.50 10.85 -8.11
N GLN A 44 -2.45 10.92 -7.17
CA GLN A 44 -2.16 10.98 -5.75
C GLN A 44 -1.52 9.69 -5.22
N PHE A 45 -2.01 8.50 -5.61
CA PHE A 45 -1.36 7.23 -5.30
C PHE A 45 0.12 7.21 -5.72
N TRP A 46 0.42 7.65 -6.95
CA TRP A 46 1.81 7.67 -7.43
C TRP A 46 2.67 8.73 -6.74
N ARG A 47 2.07 9.79 -6.15
CA ARG A 47 2.80 10.73 -5.28
C ARG A 47 3.17 10.06 -3.96
N CYS A 48 2.26 9.30 -3.35
CA CYS A 48 2.57 8.48 -2.17
C CYS A 48 3.72 7.51 -2.50
N ALA A 49 3.60 6.71 -3.56
CA ALA A 49 4.61 5.71 -3.94
C ALA A 49 5.99 6.30 -4.31
N LYS A 50 6.06 7.57 -4.71
CA LYS A 50 7.31 8.27 -5.06
C LYS A 50 7.91 9.08 -3.91
N SER A 51 7.27 9.10 -2.75
CA SER A 51 7.76 9.87 -1.60
C SER A 51 9.02 9.23 -1.05
N SER A 52 10.11 9.99 -0.99
CA SER A 52 11.43 9.51 -0.56
C SER A 52 11.64 9.55 0.96
N PHE A 53 10.75 10.22 1.70
CA PHE A 53 10.84 10.39 3.14
C PHE A 53 9.46 10.22 3.78
N GLU A 54 9.44 9.73 5.02
CA GLU A 54 8.22 9.39 5.75
C GLU A 54 7.27 10.59 5.92
N VAL A 55 7.79 11.76 6.27
CA VAL A 55 6.98 12.99 6.42
C VAL A 55 6.23 13.32 5.13
N LYS A 56 6.93 13.26 3.99
CA LYS A 56 6.31 13.52 2.69
C LYS A 56 5.29 12.44 2.33
N PHE A 57 5.58 11.18 2.66
CA PHE A 57 4.64 10.09 2.45
C PHE A 57 3.35 10.32 3.24
N GLN A 58 3.44 10.71 4.51
CA GLN A 58 2.29 11.02 5.35
C GLN A 58 1.46 12.18 4.77
N ASP A 59 2.10 13.27 4.33
CA ASP A 59 1.42 14.39 3.69
C ASP A 59 0.65 13.96 2.43
N GLU A 60 1.25 13.11 1.60
CA GLU A 60 0.59 12.61 0.38
C GLU A 60 -0.53 11.60 0.70
N MET A 61 -0.39 10.83 1.79
CA MET A 61 -1.45 9.94 2.30
C MET A 61 -2.65 10.74 2.84
N ASP A 62 -2.42 11.83 3.56
CA ASP A 62 -3.49 12.71 4.04
C ASP A 62 -4.24 13.39 2.89
N LYS A 63 -3.52 13.74 1.82
CA LYS A 63 -4.13 14.24 0.57
C LYS A 63 -4.95 13.15 -0.12
N LEU A 64 -4.48 11.90 -0.11
CA LEU A 64 -5.21 10.77 -0.66
C LEU A 64 -6.50 10.49 0.13
N ASP A 65 -6.45 10.59 1.46
CA ASP A 65 -7.61 10.39 2.33
C ASP A 65 -8.75 11.36 2.00
N LYS A 66 -8.41 12.62 1.71
CA LYS A 66 -9.36 13.65 1.28
C LYS A 66 -10.02 13.38 -0.09
N LEU A 67 -9.48 12.48 -0.92
CA LEU A 67 -10.04 12.13 -2.23
C LEU A 67 -11.06 10.97 -2.17
N GLY A 68 -11.31 10.43 -0.98
CA GLY A 68 -12.26 9.35 -0.76
C GLY A 68 -13.02 9.52 0.55
N ASN A 69 -13.62 8.43 1.03
CA ASN A 69 -14.10 8.35 2.40
C ASN A 69 -13.00 7.74 3.28
N LYS A 70 -13.24 7.64 4.60
CA LYS A 70 -12.28 7.06 5.57
C LYS A 70 -11.76 5.65 5.25
N LYS A 71 -12.32 4.94 4.25
CA LYS A 71 -11.83 3.63 3.81
C LYS A 71 -10.78 3.71 2.71
N ILE A 72 -10.56 4.86 2.06
CA ILE A 72 -9.68 4.94 0.87
C ILE A 72 -8.23 4.55 1.19
N CYS A 73 -7.67 5.04 2.30
CA CYS A 73 -6.35 4.66 2.77
C CYS A 73 -6.34 3.26 3.42
N GLY A 74 -7.44 2.84 4.06
CA GLY A 74 -7.58 1.49 4.62
C GLY A 74 -7.60 0.40 3.54
N ASP A 75 -8.28 0.65 2.42
CA ASP A 75 -8.33 -0.23 1.26
C ASP A 75 -7.02 -0.24 0.48
N LEU A 76 -6.26 0.85 0.56
CA LEU A 76 -4.91 0.92 0.01
C LEU A 76 -3.96 0.00 0.77
N LEU A 77 -4.18 -0.08 2.08
CA LEU A 77 -3.41 -0.83 3.05
C LEU A 77 -4.15 -2.10 3.49
N HIS A 78 -4.99 -2.74 2.65
CA HIS A 78 -5.62 -4.03 2.99
C HIS A 78 -4.56 -5.15 3.11
N TYR A 79 -3.87 -5.08 4.23
CA TYR A 79 -3.14 -6.11 4.92
C TYR A 79 -3.72 -6.07 6.33
N GLU A 80 -4.34 -7.17 6.76
CA GLU A 80 -4.72 -7.33 8.16
C GLU A 80 -3.47 -7.12 8.99
N LYS A 81 -3.45 -6.02 9.74
CA LYS A 81 -2.53 -5.84 10.86
C LYS A 81 -2.92 -6.93 11.88
N LYS A 82 -2.51 -8.18 11.64
CA LYS A 82 -2.56 -9.21 12.66
C LYS A 82 -1.34 -8.96 13.52
N ASP A 83 -1.59 -8.16 14.55
CA ASP A 83 -0.83 -8.03 15.79
C ASP A 83 0.67 -8.22 15.65
N MET A 84 1.37 -7.09 15.49
CA MET A 84 2.72 -6.98 16.03
C MET A 84 2.63 -7.13 17.56
N VAL A 85 2.72 -8.39 18.01
CA VAL A 85 3.16 -8.78 19.35
C VAL A 85 4.29 -9.77 19.17
#